data_AF-A0A191V1F3-F1
#
_entry.id   AF-A0A191V1F3-F1
#
_cell.length_a   1.000
_cell.length_b   1.000
_cell.length_c   1.000
_cell.angle_alpha   90.00
_cell.angle_beta   90.00
_cell.angle_gamma   90.00
#
_symmetry.space_group_name_H-M   'P 1'
#
loop_
_entity.id
_entity.type
_entity.pdbx_description
1 polymer ?
#
loop_
_entity_poly.entity_id
_entity_poly.type
_entity_poly.pdbx_seq_one_letter_code
_entity_poly.pdbx_strand_id
1 'polypeptide(L)'
;MGPHPAVAAIRLAVRRVLHDILTELNTTAGVPAATAGGRTPERPPSPLVLVACSGGADSMALASALAFEAPRLGIRAGGVTVDHGLQNGSDLRAEEVVLRLRELGLDPVEATAVSVGRAGGPEAAARDARYAALDAAAARHGAAAVLLGHTRDDQAETVLLGLARGSGIRSLSGMAAVSGADGRYRRPFLQVDRQTARKACMVQSLPVWDDPHNADPAYTRSRLRHEGLPALEKALGKGVVEALARTAQLSRDDADALDTWARQAEEGVRDATGVLECAKLYALPPAVRRRILRRAAIEAGAPAGALFARHIEEVDRLITGWRGQGAINLPGKVVAQRQGGRLVIRQG
;
A
#
# COMPACT_ATOMS: atom_id res chain seq x y z
N MET A 1 12.73 -32.29 -14.01
CA MET A 1 13.20 -31.43 -12.89
C MET A 1 12.21 -30.29 -12.71
N GLY A 2 11.78 -30.00 -11.47
CA GLY A 2 10.90 -28.87 -11.19
C GLY A 2 11.58 -27.52 -11.43
N PRO A 3 10.83 -26.39 -11.39
CA PRO A 3 11.42 -25.07 -11.48
C PRO A 3 12.41 -24.83 -10.34
N HIS A 4 13.44 -24.02 -10.60
CA HIS A 4 14.38 -23.59 -9.57
C HIS A 4 13.62 -22.96 -8.38
N PRO A 5 14.03 -23.20 -7.11
CA PRO A 5 13.29 -22.75 -5.93
C PRO A 5 12.92 -21.26 -5.94
N ALA A 6 13.85 -20.39 -6.37
CA ALA A 6 13.58 -18.96 -6.49
C ALA A 6 12.45 -18.62 -7.49
N VAL A 7 12.39 -19.32 -8.63
CA VAL A 7 11.33 -19.16 -9.64
C VAL A 7 9.99 -19.69 -9.11
N ALA A 8 10.03 -20.81 -8.39
CA ALA A 8 8.84 -21.36 -7.74
C ALA A 8 8.26 -20.40 -6.68
N ALA A 9 9.13 -19.76 -5.89
CA ALA A 9 8.72 -18.81 -4.84
C ALA A 9 7.99 -17.58 -5.41
N ILE A 10 8.54 -16.94 -6.44
CA ILE A 10 7.90 -15.77 -7.06
C ILE A 10 6.57 -16.13 -7.72
N ARG A 11 6.48 -17.31 -8.35
CA ARG A 11 5.26 -17.81 -9.00
C ARG A 11 4.17 -18.13 -7.98
N LEU A 12 4.53 -18.81 -6.89
CA LEU A 12 3.59 -19.11 -5.81
C LEU A 12 3.04 -17.83 -5.18
N ALA A 13 3.89 -16.84 -4.94
CA ALA A 13 3.49 -15.55 -4.39
C ALA A 13 2.46 -14.85 -5.28
N VAL A 14 2.71 -14.79 -6.59
CA VAL A 14 1.77 -14.20 -7.56
C VAL A 14 0.48 -15.01 -7.67
N ARG A 15 0.57 -16.34 -7.80
CA ARG A 15 -0.61 -17.22 -7.91
C ARG A 15 -1.60 -17.02 -6.76
N ARG A 16 -1.10 -16.91 -5.52
CA ARG A 16 -1.95 -16.67 -4.33
C ARG A 16 -2.74 -15.37 -4.48
N VAL A 17 -2.05 -14.28 -4.80
CA VAL A 17 -2.69 -12.96 -5.00
C VAL A 17 -3.70 -12.98 -6.15
N LEU A 18 -3.40 -13.67 -7.25
CA LEU A 18 -4.35 -13.79 -8.37
C LEU A 18 -5.61 -14.57 -7.97
N HIS A 19 -5.49 -15.59 -7.13
CA HIS A 19 -6.63 -16.32 -6.59
C HIS A 19 -7.49 -15.46 -5.65
N ASP A 20 -6.85 -14.64 -4.81
CA ASP A 20 -7.54 -13.68 -3.95
C ASP A 20 -8.35 -12.68 -4.79
N ILE A 21 -7.75 -12.10 -5.84
CA ILE A 21 -8.44 -11.18 -6.77
C ILE A 21 -9.65 -11.87 -7.41
N LEU A 22 -9.50 -13.10 -7.91
CA LEU A 22 -10.63 -13.82 -8.51
C LEU A 22 -11.76 -14.08 -7.50
N THR A 23 -11.41 -14.41 -6.26
CA THR A 23 -12.37 -14.65 -5.19
C THR A 23 -13.15 -13.37 -4.83
N GLU A 24 -12.45 -12.24 -4.72
CA GLU A 24 -13.04 -10.92 -4.48
C GLU A 24 -14.00 -10.51 -5.62
N LEU A 25 -13.60 -10.71 -6.88
CA LEU A 25 -14.44 -10.39 -8.04
C LEU A 25 -15.68 -11.28 -8.13
N ASN A 26 -15.56 -12.57 -7.81
CA ASN A 26 -16.71 -13.48 -7.81
C ASN A 26 -17.69 -13.17 -6.67
N THR A 27 -17.20 -12.69 -5.53
CA THR A 27 -18.05 -12.31 -4.38
C THR A 27 -18.81 -11.02 -4.65
N THR A 28 -18.17 -10.03 -5.29
CA THR A 28 -18.81 -8.75 -5.66
C THR A 28 -19.80 -8.88 -6.81
N ALA A 29 -19.59 -9.86 -7.72
CA ALA A 29 -20.48 -10.12 -8.85
C ALA A 29 -21.81 -10.80 -8.49
N GLY A 30 -22.03 -11.19 -7.22
CA GLY A 30 -23.31 -11.65 -6.65
C GLY A 30 -24.25 -12.37 -7.63
N VAL A 31 -24.13 -13.70 -7.76
CA VAL A 31 -25.09 -14.53 -8.48
C VAL A 31 -26.45 -14.51 -7.75
N PRO A 32 -27.54 -13.97 -8.33
CA PRO A 32 -28.88 -14.39 -7.91
C PRO A 32 -29.06 -15.83 -8.38
N ALA A 33 -29.53 -16.70 -7.48
CA ALA A 33 -29.94 -18.04 -7.83
C ALA A 33 -30.85 -18.01 -9.08
N ALA A 34 -30.57 -18.92 -10.00
CA ALA A 34 -31.13 -19.01 -11.34
C ALA A 34 -32.65 -18.73 -11.41
N THR A 35 -33.03 -17.74 -12.21
CA THR A 35 -34.31 -17.78 -12.93
C THR A 35 -34.02 -18.28 -14.33
N ALA A 36 -34.61 -19.44 -14.65
CA ALA A 36 -34.55 -20.05 -15.96
C ALA A 36 -35.23 -19.13 -16.99
N GLY A 37 -34.46 -18.65 -17.97
CA GLY A 37 -34.96 -17.82 -19.06
C GLY A 37 -33.84 -17.49 -20.04
N GLY A 38 -33.94 -18.04 -21.25
CA GLY A 38 -32.89 -18.02 -22.27
C GLY A 38 -32.29 -16.66 -22.60
N ARG A 39 -31.03 -16.50 -22.22
CA ARG A 39 -29.93 -15.84 -22.94
C ARG A 39 -28.67 -16.21 -22.15
N THR A 40 -27.71 -16.87 -22.76
CA THR A 40 -26.39 -17.07 -22.15
C THR A 40 -25.85 -15.68 -21.80
N PRO A 41 -25.65 -15.33 -20.52
CA PRO A 41 -25.04 -14.06 -20.20
C PRO A 41 -23.66 -14.04 -20.84
N GLU A 42 -23.38 -13.00 -21.62
CA GLU A 42 -22.07 -12.76 -22.21
C GLU A 42 -21.05 -12.84 -21.08
N ARG A 43 -20.14 -13.83 -21.14
CA ARG A 43 -19.17 -14.05 -20.06
C ARG A 43 -18.38 -12.74 -19.91
N PRO A 44 -18.36 -12.13 -18.72
CA PRO A 44 -17.61 -10.89 -18.54
C PRO A 44 -16.16 -11.13 -19.00
N PRO A 45 -15.54 -10.15 -19.68
CA PRO A 45 -14.18 -10.31 -20.17
C PRO A 45 -13.27 -10.72 -19.00
N SER A 46 -12.35 -11.64 -19.28
CA SER A 46 -11.34 -12.07 -18.31
C SER A 46 -10.71 -10.85 -17.61
N PRO A 47 -10.66 -10.81 -16.26
CA PRO A 47 -10.18 -9.64 -15.55
C PRO A 47 -8.73 -9.36 -15.92
N LEU A 48 -8.38 -8.08 -15.96
CA LEU A 48 -7.03 -7.62 -16.26
C LEU A 48 -6.29 -7.28 -14.96
N VAL A 49 -5.08 -7.80 -14.83
CA VAL A 49 -4.13 -7.43 -13.77
C VAL A 49 -2.89 -6.81 -14.40
N LEU A 50 -2.50 -5.63 -13.93
CA LEU A 50 -1.30 -4.94 -14.39
C LEU A 50 -0.14 -5.16 -13.43
N VAL A 51 1.10 -5.18 -13.92
CA VAL A 51 2.31 -5.05 -13.09
C VAL A 51 2.92 -3.66 -13.26
N ALA A 52 3.27 -3.00 -12.15
CA ALA A 52 4.09 -1.79 -12.19
C ALA A 52 5.57 -2.18 -12.27
N CYS A 53 6.20 -1.97 -13.42
CA CYS A 53 7.57 -2.39 -13.69
C CYS A 53 8.53 -1.22 -13.87
N SER A 54 9.58 -1.16 -13.05
CA SER A 54 10.63 -0.14 -13.16
C SER A 54 11.88 -0.64 -13.90
N GLY A 55 11.89 -1.89 -14.36
CA GLY A 55 13.06 -2.55 -14.96
C GLY A 55 14.05 -3.14 -13.94
N GLY A 56 13.89 -2.83 -12.65
CA GLY A 56 14.67 -3.43 -11.57
C GLY A 56 14.27 -4.89 -11.30
N ALA A 57 15.18 -5.64 -10.68
CA ALA A 57 15.05 -7.10 -10.47
C ALA A 57 13.72 -7.53 -9.82
N ASP A 58 13.28 -6.84 -8.76
CA ASP A 58 12.05 -7.21 -8.06
C ASP A 58 10.81 -7.06 -8.95
N SER A 59 10.77 -5.99 -9.76
CA SER A 59 9.65 -5.71 -10.66
C SER A 59 9.66 -6.59 -11.92
N MET A 60 10.84 -6.93 -12.44
CA MET A 60 11.00 -7.86 -13.56
C MET A 60 10.67 -9.30 -13.16
N ALA A 61 11.07 -9.73 -11.96
CA ALA A 61 10.66 -11.02 -11.40
C ALA A 61 9.14 -11.09 -11.24
N LEU A 62 8.52 -10.01 -10.75
CA LEU A 62 7.07 -9.92 -10.60
C LEU A 62 6.36 -9.99 -11.95
N ALA A 63 6.84 -9.27 -12.96
CA ALA A 63 6.29 -9.28 -14.30
C ALA A 63 6.36 -10.68 -14.94
N SER A 64 7.50 -11.34 -14.83
CA SER A 64 7.71 -12.71 -15.32
C SER A 64 6.78 -13.72 -14.62
N ALA A 65 6.62 -13.62 -13.30
CA ALA A 65 5.69 -14.47 -12.55
C ALA A 65 4.22 -14.20 -12.94
N LEU A 66 3.82 -12.94 -13.14
CA LEU A 66 2.48 -12.57 -13.59
C LEU A 66 2.19 -13.12 -14.99
N ALA A 67 3.10 -12.90 -15.95
CA ALA A 67 2.97 -13.40 -17.31
C ALA A 67 2.81 -14.93 -17.36
N PHE A 68 3.49 -15.64 -16.45
CA PHE A 68 3.36 -17.09 -16.35
C PHE A 68 2.04 -17.52 -15.68
N GLU A 69 1.65 -16.91 -14.56
CA GLU A 69 0.54 -17.42 -13.75
C GLU A 69 -0.85 -16.97 -14.25
N ALA A 70 -0.99 -15.74 -14.75
CA ALA A 70 -2.29 -15.18 -15.10
C ALA A 70 -3.04 -15.95 -16.20
N PRO A 71 -2.42 -16.33 -17.35
CA PRO A 71 -3.13 -17.08 -18.39
C PRO A 71 -3.66 -18.44 -17.91
N ARG A 72 -2.94 -19.08 -16.96
CA ARG A 72 -3.33 -20.36 -16.37
C ARG A 72 -4.56 -20.26 -15.47
N LEU A 73 -4.88 -19.05 -15.03
CA LEU A 73 -6.06 -18.73 -14.22
C LEU A 73 -7.16 -18.03 -15.04
N GLY A 74 -6.99 -17.90 -16.36
CA GLY A 74 -7.94 -17.18 -17.21
C GLY A 74 -7.96 -15.66 -16.95
N ILE A 75 -6.86 -15.11 -16.45
CA ILE A 75 -6.67 -13.68 -16.16
C ILE A 75 -5.82 -13.07 -17.29
N ARG A 76 -6.20 -11.87 -17.75
CA ARG A 76 -5.37 -11.07 -18.65
C ARG A 76 -4.27 -10.39 -17.85
N ALA A 77 -3.07 -10.30 -18.42
CA ALA A 77 -1.93 -9.69 -17.75
C ALA A 77 -1.29 -8.61 -18.62
N GLY A 78 -1.14 -7.42 -18.05
CA GLY A 78 -0.48 -6.28 -18.69
C GLY A 78 0.61 -5.67 -17.81
N GLY A 79 1.26 -4.62 -18.29
CA GLY A 79 2.34 -3.94 -17.58
C GLY A 79 2.36 -2.43 -17.79
N VAL A 80 2.80 -1.71 -16.77
CA VAL A 80 2.94 -0.26 -16.79
C VAL A 80 4.32 0.09 -16.28
N THR A 81 5.07 0.90 -17.04
CA THR A 81 6.29 1.52 -16.55
C THR A 81 6.07 3.03 -16.39
N VAL A 82 6.62 3.59 -15.32
CA VAL A 82 6.52 5.03 -15.03
C VAL A 82 7.89 5.63 -15.14
N ASP A 83 8.06 6.53 -16.10
CA ASP A 83 9.26 7.33 -16.25
C ASP A 83 9.12 8.63 -15.45
N HIS A 84 10.03 8.84 -14.50
CA HIS A 84 10.04 10.03 -13.65
C HIS A 84 10.84 11.20 -14.24
N GLY A 85 11.52 11.00 -15.38
CA GLY A 85 12.36 12.03 -16.02
C GLY A 85 13.52 12.51 -15.14
N LEU A 86 13.96 11.70 -14.17
CA LEU A 86 14.98 12.07 -13.18
C LEU A 86 16.41 11.95 -13.72
N GLN A 87 16.62 11.20 -14.80
CA GLN A 87 17.93 10.91 -15.38
C GLN A 87 17.89 11.08 -16.90
N ASN A 88 18.99 11.54 -17.50
CA ASN A 88 19.13 11.55 -18.95
C ASN A 88 19.05 10.11 -19.50
N GLY A 89 18.23 9.88 -20.53
CA GLY A 89 18.02 8.55 -21.12
C GLY A 89 17.01 7.66 -20.37
N SER A 90 16.26 8.21 -19.40
CA SER A 90 15.21 7.50 -18.67
C SER A 90 14.02 7.10 -19.55
N ASP A 91 13.76 7.87 -20.60
CA ASP A 91 12.83 7.59 -21.69
C ASP A 91 13.23 6.30 -22.43
N LEU A 92 14.49 6.19 -22.86
CA LEU A 92 15.01 4.99 -23.54
C LEU A 92 14.96 3.76 -22.61
N ARG A 93 15.20 3.95 -21.30
CA ARG A 93 15.05 2.85 -20.33
C ARG A 93 13.59 2.40 -20.22
N ALA A 94 12.64 3.33 -20.19
CA ALA A 94 11.22 3.00 -20.15
C ALA A 94 10.78 2.25 -21.41
N GLU A 95 11.27 2.65 -22.59
CA GLU A 95 11.03 1.93 -23.86
C GLU A 95 11.59 0.50 -23.83
N GLU A 96 12.81 0.31 -23.32
CA GLU A 96 13.37 -1.03 -23.14
C GLU A 96 12.52 -1.90 -22.21
N VAL A 97 12.03 -1.35 -21.09
CA VAL A 97 11.13 -2.07 -20.18
C VAL A 97 9.84 -2.47 -20.89
N VAL A 98 9.24 -1.58 -21.69
CA VAL A 98 8.05 -1.89 -22.49
C VAL A 98 8.31 -3.07 -23.44
N LEU A 99 9.45 -3.08 -24.16
CA LEU A 99 9.83 -4.18 -25.04
C LEU A 99 9.95 -5.49 -24.26
N ARG A 100 10.63 -5.49 -23.11
CA ARG A 100 10.78 -6.70 -22.28
C ARG A 100 9.45 -7.22 -21.75
N LEU A 101 8.54 -6.34 -21.34
CA LEU A 101 7.21 -6.76 -20.87
C LEU A 101 6.40 -7.41 -22.00
N ARG A 102 6.49 -6.89 -23.23
CA ARG A 102 5.86 -7.51 -24.40
C ARG A 102 6.48 -8.86 -24.75
N GLU A 103 7.80 -9.00 -24.68
CA GLU A 103 8.52 -10.27 -24.87
C GLU A 103 8.09 -11.34 -23.85
N LEU A 104 7.71 -10.93 -22.64
CA LEU A 104 7.14 -11.83 -21.62
C LEU A 104 5.69 -12.27 -21.94
N GLY A 105 5.04 -11.68 -22.95
CA GLY A 105 3.65 -11.97 -23.30
C GLY A 105 2.62 -11.15 -22.53
N LEU A 106 3.00 -10.01 -21.96
CA LEU A 106 2.08 -9.07 -21.32
C LEU A 106 1.41 -8.16 -22.36
N ASP A 107 0.11 -7.94 -22.21
CA ASP A 107 -0.72 -7.07 -23.04
C ASP A 107 -1.99 -6.64 -22.27
N PRO A 108 -2.26 -5.34 -22.07
CA PRO A 108 -1.56 -4.17 -22.61
C PRO A 108 -0.23 -3.85 -21.93
N VAL A 109 0.67 -3.16 -22.64
CA VAL A 109 1.90 -2.59 -22.07
C VAL A 109 2.04 -1.12 -22.45
N GLU A 110 2.23 -0.26 -21.44
CA GLU A 110 2.41 1.18 -21.63
C GLU A 110 3.56 1.76 -20.78
N ALA A 111 4.16 2.84 -21.28
CA ALA A 111 5.04 3.73 -20.54
C ALA A 111 4.32 5.05 -20.29
N THR A 112 4.37 5.57 -19.06
CA THR A 112 3.83 6.89 -18.71
C THR A 112 4.94 7.75 -18.14
N ALA A 113 5.24 8.86 -18.80
CA ALA A 113 6.11 9.90 -18.25
C ALA A 113 5.36 10.75 -17.23
N VAL A 114 5.99 11.08 -16.11
CA VAL A 114 5.43 11.95 -15.07
C VAL A 114 6.36 13.10 -14.74
N SER A 115 5.80 14.29 -14.57
CA SER A 115 6.54 15.43 -14.04
C SER A 115 6.47 15.43 -12.52
N VAL A 116 7.64 15.29 -11.87
CA VAL A 116 7.73 15.35 -10.41
C VAL A 116 7.65 16.80 -9.96
N GLY A 117 6.59 17.15 -9.24
CA GLY A 117 6.44 18.47 -8.61
C GLY A 117 7.45 18.71 -7.48
N ARG A 118 7.59 19.96 -7.02
CA ARG A 118 8.51 20.32 -5.91
C ARG A 118 7.86 20.32 -4.52
N ALA A 119 6.55 20.14 -4.43
CA ALA A 119 5.82 20.22 -3.15
C ALA A 119 5.99 18.93 -2.33
N GLY A 120 6.27 19.05 -1.03
CA GLY A 120 6.37 17.88 -0.11
C GLY A 120 7.72 17.15 -0.09
N GLY A 121 8.71 17.65 -0.83
CA GLY A 121 10.03 17.01 -0.99
C GLY A 121 10.05 16.02 -2.17
N PRO A 122 11.21 15.82 -2.81
CA PRO A 122 11.30 15.12 -4.09
C PRO A 122 10.82 13.67 -4.04
N GLU A 123 11.08 12.94 -2.96
CA GLU A 123 10.68 11.53 -2.83
C GLU A 123 9.16 11.36 -2.66
N ALA A 124 8.51 12.23 -1.88
CA ALA A 124 7.05 12.19 -1.70
C ALA A 124 6.32 12.60 -2.98
N ALA A 125 6.77 13.67 -3.64
CA ALA A 125 6.21 14.12 -4.91
C ALA A 125 6.36 13.07 -6.02
N ALA A 126 7.54 12.42 -6.11
CA ALA A 126 7.77 11.34 -7.08
C ALA A 126 6.87 10.13 -6.80
N ARG A 127 6.68 9.79 -5.52
CA ARG A 127 5.77 8.73 -5.11
C ARG A 127 4.32 9.06 -5.49
N ASP A 128 3.82 10.25 -5.19
CA ASP A 128 2.45 10.64 -5.50
C ASP A 128 2.20 10.66 -7.02
N ALA A 129 3.15 11.21 -7.78
CA ALA A 129 3.11 11.18 -9.25
C ALA A 129 3.08 9.75 -9.80
N ARG A 130 3.87 8.84 -9.21
CA ARG A 130 3.86 7.41 -9.57
C ARG A 130 2.48 6.79 -9.38
N TYR A 131 1.90 6.93 -8.20
CA TYR A 131 0.61 6.30 -7.89
C TYR A 131 -0.51 6.91 -8.74
N ALA A 132 -0.50 8.22 -8.98
CA ALA A 132 -1.45 8.87 -9.88
C ALA A 132 -1.36 8.32 -11.33
N ALA A 133 -0.15 8.11 -11.85
CA ALA A 133 0.04 7.49 -13.16
C ALA A 133 -0.45 6.03 -13.20
N LEU A 134 -0.20 5.26 -12.15
CA LEU A 134 -0.68 3.88 -12.05
C LEU A 134 -2.21 3.80 -11.93
N ASP A 135 -2.84 4.71 -11.19
CA ASP A 135 -4.30 4.79 -11.09
C ASP A 135 -4.91 5.15 -12.45
N ALA A 136 -4.34 6.13 -13.15
CA ALA A 136 -4.77 6.51 -14.50
C ALA A 136 -4.62 5.36 -15.51
N ALA A 137 -3.50 4.63 -15.46
CA ALA A 137 -3.26 3.44 -16.27
C ALA A 137 -4.29 2.35 -16.01
N ALA A 138 -4.53 2.03 -14.72
CA ALA A 138 -5.50 1.03 -14.33
C ALA A 138 -6.92 1.40 -14.76
N ALA A 139 -7.29 2.68 -14.68
CA ALA A 139 -8.58 3.17 -15.16
C ALA A 139 -8.71 3.06 -16.69
N ARG A 140 -7.70 3.50 -17.45
CA ARG A 140 -7.69 3.43 -18.93
C ARG A 140 -7.90 2.00 -19.44
N HIS A 141 -7.23 1.04 -18.82
CA HIS A 141 -7.26 -0.36 -19.26
C HIS A 141 -8.36 -1.20 -18.60
N GLY A 142 -9.13 -0.63 -17.66
CA GLY A 142 -10.12 -1.37 -16.89
C GLY A 142 -9.51 -2.48 -16.03
N ALA A 143 -8.32 -2.24 -15.47
CA ALA A 143 -7.61 -3.24 -14.67
C ALA A 143 -8.26 -3.40 -13.28
N ALA A 144 -8.47 -4.66 -12.90
CA ALA A 144 -8.99 -5.04 -11.59
C ALA A 144 -7.96 -4.79 -10.48
N ALA A 145 -6.67 -4.95 -10.78
CA ALA A 145 -5.59 -4.74 -9.82
C ALA A 145 -4.27 -4.33 -10.48
N VAL A 146 -3.39 -3.73 -9.68
CA VAL A 146 -1.99 -3.39 -10.02
C VAL A 146 -1.05 -4.06 -9.03
N LEU A 147 -0.16 -4.93 -9.50
CA LEU A 147 0.87 -5.59 -8.70
C LEU A 147 2.10 -4.68 -8.56
N LEU A 148 2.63 -4.58 -7.34
CA LEU A 148 3.82 -3.80 -7.01
C LEU A 148 4.92 -4.72 -6.44
N GLY A 149 6.14 -4.60 -6.96
CA GLY A 149 7.30 -5.45 -6.62
C GLY A 149 7.99 -5.10 -5.30
N HIS A 150 7.25 -4.82 -4.23
CA HIS A 150 7.83 -4.60 -2.90
C HIS A 150 8.14 -5.95 -2.23
N THR A 151 9.32 -6.06 -1.65
CA THR A 151 9.89 -7.26 -1.04
C THR A 151 9.81 -7.25 0.49
N ARG A 152 10.21 -8.36 1.11
CA ARG A 152 10.40 -8.48 2.57
C ARG A 152 11.41 -7.46 3.10
N ASP A 153 12.48 -7.22 2.36
CA ASP A 153 13.49 -6.21 2.68
C ASP A 153 12.88 -4.81 2.73
N ASP A 154 12.02 -4.46 1.77
CA ASP A 154 11.33 -3.16 1.76
C ASP A 154 10.38 -3.00 2.96
N GLN A 155 9.83 -4.09 3.50
CA GLN A 155 9.08 -4.07 4.76
C GLN A 155 9.98 -3.72 5.94
N ALA A 156 11.10 -4.42 6.09
CA ALA A 156 12.06 -4.14 7.14
C ALA A 156 12.55 -2.68 7.08
N GLU A 157 12.85 -2.20 5.87
CA GLU A 157 13.20 -0.80 5.63
C GLU A 157 12.08 0.15 6.11
N THR A 158 10.83 -0.15 5.77
CA THR A 158 9.67 0.67 6.15
C THR A 158 9.44 0.67 7.67
N VAL A 159 9.61 -0.45 8.36
CA VAL A 159 9.49 -0.57 9.81
C VAL A 159 10.52 0.29 10.53
N LEU A 160 11.79 0.21 10.12
CA LEU A 160 12.87 1.00 10.74
C LEU A 160 12.67 2.51 10.54
N LEU A 161 12.24 2.92 9.34
CA LEU A 161 11.85 4.31 9.10
C LEU A 161 10.63 4.73 9.94
N GLY A 162 9.68 3.81 10.14
CA GLY A 162 8.50 4.02 10.98
C GLY A 162 8.86 4.20 12.46
N LEU A 163 9.81 3.42 12.97
CA LEU A 163 10.36 3.50 14.33
C LEU A 163 11.07 4.84 14.55
N ALA A 164 11.95 5.23 13.63
CA ALA A 164 12.71 6.48 13.73
C ALA A 164 11.82 7.73 13.79
N ARG A 165 10.61 7.67 13.21
CA ARG A 165 9.63 8.77 13.25
C ARG A 165 8.76 8.79 14.51
N GLY A 166 8.95 7.88 15.46
CA GLY A 166 8.22 7.88 16.74
C GLY A 166 6.72 7.68 16.60
N SER A 167 6.28 6.89 15.63
CA SER A 167 4.87 6.71 15.31
C SER A 167 4.31 5.41 15.94
N GLY A 168 3.04 5.42 16.36
CA GLY A 168 2.40 4.28 17.04
C GLY A 168 2.26 3.04 16.14
N ILE A 169 1.62 1.97 16.63
CA ILE A 169 1.56 0.63 15.99
C ILE A 169 1.33 0.64 14.46
N ARG A 170 0.56 1.60 13.93
CA ARG A 170 0.31 1.76 12.50
C ARG A 170 1.56 2.05 11.65
N SER A 171 2.57 2.74 12.18
CA SER A 171 3.84 2.93 11.44
C SER A 171 4.70 1.67 11.44
N LEU A 172 4.53 0.82 12.45
CA LEU A 172 5.20 -0.48 12.54
C LEU A 172 4.55 -1.50 11.62
N SER A 173 3.26 -1.34 11.28
CA SER A 173 2.53 -2.23 10.36
C SER A 173 3.10 -2.31 8.94
N GLY A 174 4.15 -1.54 8.62
CA GLY A 174 4.82 -1.57 7.32
C GLY A 174 3.89 -1.26 6.15
N MET A 175 4.16 -1.84 4.98
CA MET A 175 3.26 -1.76 3.83
C MET A 175 2.15 -2.82 3.92
N ALA A 176 0.94 -2.48 3.47
CA ALA A 176 -0.17 -3.44 3.40
C ALA A 176 -0.02 -4.36 2.19
N ALA A 177 -0.46 -5.62 2.29
CA ALA A 177 -0.51 -6.52 1.13
C ALA A 177 -1.52 -6.02 0.09
N VAL A 178 -2.64 -5.46 0.56
CA VAL A 178 -3.72 -4.84 -0.22
C VAL A 178 -3.82 -3.36 0.16
N SER A 179 -3.86 -2.45 -0.80
CA SER A 179 -4.04 -1.01 -0.54
C SER A 179 -4.64 -0.25 -1.72
N GLY A 180 -4.93 1.05 -1.53
CA GLY A 180 -5.54 1.90 -2.55
C GLY A 180 -7.07 1.81 -2.54
N ALA A 181 -7.72 2.66 -3.33
CA ALA A 181 -9.17 2.61 -3.50
C ALA A 181 -9.59 1.20 -3.97
N ASP A 182 -10.64 0.67 -3.34
CA ASP A 182 -11.20 -0.67 -3.59
C ASP A 182 -10.18 -1.82 -3.51
N GLY A 183 -9.05 -1.59 -2.82
CA GLY A 183 -7.92 -2.49 -2.87
C GLY A 183 -7.43 -2.63 -4.32
N ARG A 184 -6.98 -1.54 -4.96
CA ARG A 184 -6.41 -1.63 -6.31
C ARG A 184 -4.99 -2.21 -6.35
N TYR A 185 -4.19 -1.96 -5.32
CA TYR A 185 -2.78 -2.36 -5.29
C TYR A 185 -2.60 -3.67 -4.54
N ARG A 186 -1.80 -4.58 -5.10
CA ARG A 186 -1.37 -5.84 -4.45
C ARG A 186 0.15 -5.91 -4.38
N ARG A 187 0.70 -6.47 -3.30
CA ARG A 187 2.15 -6.67 -3.10
C ARG A 187 2.47 -8.14 -2.87
N PRO A 188 2.56 -8.98 -3.91
CA PRO A 188 2.79 -10.42 -3.74
C PRO A 188 4.12 -10.75 -3.03
N PHE A 189 5.13 -9.90 -3.19
CA PHE A 189 6.49 -10.18 -2.74
C PHE A 189 6.81 -9.72 -1.31
N LEU A 190 5.83 -9.25 -0.52
CA LEU A 190 6.12 -8.84 0.87
C LEU A 190 6.71 -9.96 1.74
N GLN A 191 6.49 -11.22 1.35
CA GLN A 191 7.06 -12.40 2.01
C GLN A 191 8.21 -13.04 1.22
N VAL A 192 8.68 -12.40 0.14
CA VAL A 192 9.81 -12.83 -0.69
C VAL A 192 10.95 -11.84 -0.48
N ASP A 193 12.15 -12.35 -0.18
CA ASP A 193 13.34 -11.51 -0.07
C ASP A 193 13.87 -11.07 -1.44
N ARG A 194 14.61 -9.95 -1.43
CA ARG A 194 15.20 -9.36 -2.65
C ARG A 194 16.17 -10.30 -3.36
N GLN A 195 16.91 -11.12 -2.61
CA GLN A 195 17.86 -12.08 -3.17
C GLN A 195 17.15 -13.14 -4.00
N THR A 196 16.00 -13.63 -3.53
CA THR A 196 15.15 -14.60 -4.22
C THR A 196 14.62 -14.03 -5.52
N ALA A 197 14.10 -12.79 -5.52
CA ALA A 197 13.61 -12.14 -6.73
C ALA A 197 14.74 -11.94 -7.77
N ARG A 198 15.91 -11.45 -7.34
CA ARG A 198 17.09 -11.32 -8.21
C ARG A 198 17.56 -12.68 -8.75
N LYS A 199 17.63 -13.72 -7.91
CA LYS A 199 18.02 -15.07 -8.33
C LYS A 199 17.04 -15.64 -9.36
N ALA A 200 15.73 -15.38 -9.20
CA ALA A 200 14.74 -15.79 -10.17
C ALA A 200 14.91 -15.08 -11.52
N CYS A 201 15.32 -13.80 -11.54
CA CYS A 201 15.69 -13.12 -12.79
C CYS A 201 16.90 -13.76 -13.45
N MET A 202 17.97 -14.00 -12.67
CA MET A 202 19.20 -14.63 -13.18
C MET A 202 18.94 -16.01 -13.80
N VAL A 203 18.16 -16.86 -13.11
CA VAL A 203 17.85 -18.22 -13.58
C VAL A 203 16.99 -18.21 -14.84
N GLN A 204 16.15 -17.20 -15.01
CA GLN A 204 15.30 -17.02 -16.20
C GLN A 204 15.98 -16.17 -17.28
N SER A 205 17.26 -15.81 -17.10
CA SER A 205 18.01 -14.93 -17.99
C SER A 205 17.29 -13.61 -18.28
N LEU A 206 16.54 -13.08 -17.30
CA LEU A 206 15.82 -11.82 -17.44
C LEU A 206 16.81 -10.66 -17.27
N PRO A 207 16.93 -9.77 -18.27
CA PRO A 207 17.68 -8.54 -18.11
C PRO A 207 17.06 -7.68 -17.01
N VAL A 208 17.90 -7.16 -16.13
CA VAL A 208 17.50 -6.26 -15.05
C VAL A 208 18.36 -5.02 -15.10
N TRP A 209 17.77 -3.87 -14.82
CA TRP A 209 18.49 -2.62 -14.68
C TRP A 209 18.78 -2.33 -13.21
N ASP A 210 20.05 -2.17 -12.89
CA ASP A 210 20.51 -1.71 -11.58
C ASP A 210 20.65 -0.19 -11.60
N ASP A 211 19.57 0.52 -11.28
CA ASP A 211 19.54 1.99 -11.24
C ASP A 211 20.58 2.53 -10.23
N PRO A 212 21.55 3.36 -10.66
CA PRO A 212 22.56 3.96 -9.78
C PRO A 212 21.97 4.72 -8.58
N HIS A 213 20.78 5.32 -8.72
CA HIS A 213 20.12 6.04 -7.62
C HIS A 213 19.77 5.14 -6.43
N ASN A 214 19.61 3.82 -6.66
CA ASN A 214 19.35 2.85 -5.59
C ASN A 214 20.57 2.61 -4.68
N ALA A 215 21.76 3.06 -5.09
CA ALA A 215 23.00 2.99 -4.32
C ALA A 215 23.45 4.37 -3.81
N ASP A 216 22.75 5.45 -4.13
CA ASP A 216 23.15 6.81 -3.75
C ASP A 216 22.89 7.04 -2.24
N PRO A 217 23.93 7.30 -1.43
CA PRO A 217 23.80 7.50 0.02
C PRO A 217 23.08 8.80 0.38
N ALA A 218 22.78 9.70 -0.56
CA ALA A 218 21.94 10.87 -0.31
C ALA A 218 20.52 10.47 0.13
N TYR A 219 20.01 9.33 -0.36
CA TYR A 219 18.67 8.84 -0.04
C TYR A 219 18.65 7.99 1.24
N THR A 220 17.73 8.31 2.15
CA THR A 220 17.61 7.63 3.45
C THR A 220 17.38 6.12 3.31
N ARG A 221 16.56 5.69 2.34
CA ARG A 221 16.32 4.26 2.06
C ARG A 221 17.58 3.54 1.58
N SER A 222 18.40 4.20 0.76
CA SER A 222 19.68 3.65 0.31
C SER A 222 20.63 3.42 1.48
N ARG A 223 20.82 4.42 2.36
CA ARG A 223 21.61 4.26 3.60
C ARG A 223 21.09 3.13 4.49
N LEU A 224 19.78 3.04 4.67
CA LEU A 224 19.18 1.98 5.48
C LEU A 224 19.44 0.59 4.89
N ARG A 225 19.38 0.46 3.56
CA ARG A 225 19.61 -0.79 2.84
C ARG A 225 21.08 -1.23 2.88
N HIS A 226 22.01 -0.31 2.64
CA HIS A 226 23.43 -0.63 2.48
C HIS A 226 24.24 -0.54 3.77
N GLU A 227 23.78 0.22 4.76
CA GLU A 227 24.49 0.43 6.03
C GLU A 227 23.65 -0.02 7.23
N GLY A 228 22.39 0.42 7.31
CA GLY A 228 21.54 0.21 8.49
C GLY A 228 21.19 -1.26 8.77
N LEU A 229 20.58 -1.93 7.79
CA LEU A 229 20.20 -3.35 7.90
C LEU A 229 21.43 -4.25 8.08
N PRO A 230 22.52 -4.09 7.30
CA PRO A 230 23.75 -4.86 7.52
C PRO A 230 24.36 -4.65 8.92
N ALA A 231 24.33 -3.42 9.45
CA ALA A 231 24.80 -3.15 10.80
C ALA A 231 23.95 -3.86 11.87
N LEU A 232 22.62 -3.88 11.70
CA LEU A 232 21.72 -4.60 12.59
C LEU A 232 21.94 -6.12 12.52
N GLU A 233 22.09 -6.68 11.32
CA GLU A 233 22.38 -8.12 11.17
C GLU A 233 23.73 -8.49 11.78
N LYS A 234 24.75 -7.64 11.62
CA LYS A 234 26.06 -7.84 12.23
C LYS A 234 25.98 -7.83 13.76
N ALA A 235 25.14 -6.97 14.34
CA ALA A 235 25.02 -6.81 15.78
C ALA A 235 24.11 -7.85 16.46
N LEU A 236 23.00 -8.21 15.80
CA LEU A 236 21.92 -9.04 16.39
C LEU A 236 21.86 -10.46 15.81
N GLY A 237 22.59 -10.73 14.74
CA GLY A 237 22.60 -12.01 14.04
C GLY A 237 21.71 -12.03 12.81
N LYS A 238 21.72 -13.17 12.10
CA LYS A 238 20.90 -13.38 10.91
C LYS A 238 19.41 -13.39 11.26
N GLY A 239 18.57 -13.00 10.31
CA GLY A 239 17.11 -13.08 10.46
C GLY A 239 16.43 -11.78 10.91
N VAL A 240 17.18 -10.66 10.98
CA VAL A 240 16.63 -9.37 11.39
C VAL A 240 15.56 -8.89 10.41
N VAL A 241 15.77 -9.06 9.10
CA VAL A 241 14.80 -8.68 8.07
C VAL A 241 13.49 -9.45 8.24
N GLU A 242 13.56 -10.77 8.46
CA GLU A 242 12.41 -11.63 8.74
C GLU A 242 11.70 -11.24 10.02
N ALA A 243 12.46 -10.94 11.08
CA ALA A 243 11.90 -10.54 12.36
C ALA A 243 11.15 -9.20 12.24
N LEU A 244 11.73 -8.21 11.55
CA LEU A 244 11.09 -6.91 11.30
C LEU A 244 9.83 -7.06 10.43
N ALA A 245 9.88 -7.86 9.36
CA ALA A 245 8.71 -8.13 8.52
C ALA A 245 7.60 -8.86 9.29
N ARG A 246 7.94 -9.80 10.18
CA ARG A 246 6.98 -10.47 11.06
C ARG A 246 6.37 -9.49 12.07
N THR A 247 7.17 -8.62 12.68
CA THR A 247 6.67 -7.55 13.55
C THR A 247 5.72 -6.63 12.81
N ALA A 248 6.00 -6.33 11.53
CA ALA A 248 5.10 -5.54 10.70
C ALA A 248 3.75 -6.22 10.49
N GLN A 249 3.76 -7.53 10.20
CA GLN A 249 2.52 -8.30 10.04
C GLN A 249 1.70 -8.34 11.34
N LEU A 250 2.32 -8.68 12.48
CA LEU A 250 1.64 -8.71 13.77
C LEU A 250 1.06 -7.33 14.13
N SER A 251 1.85 -6.26 13.94
CA SER A 251 1.40 -4.89 14.17
C SER A 251 0.26 -4.48 13.24
N ARG A 252 0.18 -5.06 12.03
CA ARG A 252 -0.91 -4.84 11.09
C ARG A 252 -2.18 -5.53 11.54
N ASP A 253 -2.10 -6.81 11.91
CA ASP A 253 -3.23 -7.60 12.37
C ASP A 253 -3.89 -6.92 13.58
N ASP A 254 -3.08 -6.46 14.55
CA ASP A 254 -3.56 -5.69 15.71
C ASP A 254 -4.17 -4.34 15.30
N ALA A 255 -3.54 -3.62 14.37
CA ALA A 255 -4.02 -2.32 13.93
C ALA A 255 -5.38 -2.44 13.21
N ASP A 256 -5.55 -3.45 12.36
CA ASP A 256 -6.76 -3.70 11.58
C ASP A 256 -7.91 -4.21 12.46
N ALA A 257 -7.61 -5.04 13.47
CA ALA A 257 -8.58 -5.44 14.50
C ALA A 257 -9.09 -4.21 15.30
N LEU A 258 -8.17 -3.34 15.74
CA LEU A 258 -8.52 -2.12 16.47
C LEU A 258 -9.29 -1.11 15.61
N ASP A 259 -8.99 -1.02 14.32
CA ASP A 259 -9.76 -0.20 13.37
C ASP A 259 -11.18 -0.75 13.17
N THR A 260 -11.34 -2.07 13.13
CA THR A 260 -12.65 -2.72 13.03
C THR A 260 -13.47 -2.49 14.30
N TRP A 261 -12.86 -2.63 15.47
CA TRP A 261 -13.52 -2.30 16.74
C TRP A 261 -13.90 -0.82 16.79
N ALA A 262 -13.02 0.09 16.36
CA ALA A 262 -13.32 1.52 16.30
C ALA A 262 -14.52 1.83 15.39
N ARG A 263 -14.61 1.19 14.21
CA ARG A 263 -15.77 1.33 13.31
C ARG A 263 -17.06 0.88 13.97
N GLN A 264 -17.05 -0.29 14.61
CA GLN A 264 -18.23 -0.83 15.29
C GLN A 264 -18.66 0.01 16.51
N ALA A 265 -17.68 0.49 17.29
CA ALA A 265 -17.95 1.29 18.48
C ALA A 265 -18.44 2.71 18.14
N GLU A 266 -18.13 3.23 16.95
CA GLU A 266 -18.46 4.59 16.56
C GLU A 266 -19.97 4.86 16.52
N GLU A 267 -20.76 3.89 16.07
CA GLU A 267 -22.23 4.00 16.03
C GLU A 267 -22.81 4.23 17.43
N GLY A 268 -22.26 3.55 18.44
CA GLY A 268 -22.74 3.64 19.82
C GLY A 268 -22.39 4.95 20.52
N VAL A 269 -21.32 5.64 20.10
CA VAL A 269 -20.84 6.88 20.74
C VAL A 269 -21.43 8.16 20.13
N ARG A 270 -22.28 8.06 19.11
CA ARG A 270 -22.99 9.19 18.53
C ARG A 270 -24.38 9.34 19.15
N ASP A 271 -24.85 10.58 19.27
CA ASP A 271 -26.21 10.89 19.68
C ASP A 271 -27.19 10.79 18.50
N ALA A 272 -28.49 11.02 18.75
CA ALA A 272 -29.54 10.99 17.71
C ALA A 272 -29.33 12.03 16.58
N THR A 273 -28.49 13.04 16.80
CA THR A 273 -28.12 14.06 15.80
C THR A 273 -26.82 13.72 15.07
N GLY A 274 -26.21 12.57 15.38
CA GLY A 274 -24.95 12.11 14.79
C GLY A 274 -23.70 12.73 15.41
N VAL A 275 -23.81 13.50 16.49
CA VAL A 275 -22.67 14.16 17.15
C VAL A 275 -22.05 13.24 18.19
N LEU A 276 -20.72 13.27 18.32
CA LEU A 276 -19.98 12.43 19.26
C LEU A 276 -20.24 12.84 20.72
N GLU A 277 -20.60 11.89 21.57
CA GLU A 277 -20.83 12.11 23.00
C GLU A 277 -19.55 11.85 23.82
N CYS A 278 -19.07 12.86 24.56
CA CYS A 278 -17.81 12.74 25.30
C CYS A 278 -17.85 11.64 26.37
N ALA A 279 -18.98 11.45 27.06
CA ALA A 279 -19.10 10.43 28.10
C ALA A 279 -18.96 9.01 27.52
N LYS A 280 -19.61 8.75 26.37
CA LYS A 280 -19.52 7.46 25.68
C LYS A 280 -18.13 7.21 25.10
N LEU A 281 -17.50 8.24 24.52
CA LEU A 281 -16.10 8.17 24.09
C LEU A 281 -15.15 7.87 25.26
N TYR A 282 -15.35 8.51 26.42
CA TYR A 282 -14.51 8.32 27.61
C TYR A 282 -14.49 6.85 28.07
N ALA A 283 -15.62 6.16 27.97
CA ALA A 283 -15.76 4.74 28.34
C ALA A 283 -14.99 3.78 27.42
N LEU A 284 -14.62 4.19 26.20
CA LEU A 284 -13.85 3.36 25.28
C LEU A 284 -12.37 3.28 25.68
N PRO A 285 -11.67 2.17 25.36
CA PRO A 285 -10.22 2.12 25.46
C PRO A 285 -9.56 3.25 24.65
N PRO A 286 -8.47 3.88 25.14
CA PRO A 286 -7.83 5.01 24.46
C PRO A 286 -7.44 4.72 23.00
N ALA A 287 -6.99 3.49 22.72
CA ALA A 287 -6.62 3.07 21.36
C ALA A 287 -7.80 3.07 20.37
N VAL A 288 -9.01 2.75 20.84
CA VAL A 288 -10.25 2.75 20.06
C VAL A 288 -10.78 4.17 19.94
N ARG A 289 -10.87 4.89 21.06
CA ARG A 289 -11.31 6.29 21.09
C ARG A 289 -10.49 7.16 20.12
N ARG A 290 -9.16 7.11 20.20
CA ARG A 290 -8.28 7.92 19.33
C ARG A 290 -8.42 7.61 17.84
N ARG A 291 -8.80 6.38 17.47
CA ARG A 291 -9.11 6.01 16.07
C ARG A 291 -10.41 6.67 15.60
N ILE A 292 -11.45 6.67 16.43
CA ILE A 292 -12.71 7.38 16.15
C ILE A 292 -12.43 8.88 15.99
N LEU A 293 -11.67 9.49 16.91
CA LEU A 293 -11.30 10.92 16.82
C LEU A 293 -10.54 11.25 15.53
N ARG A 294 -9.57 10.39 15.16
CA ARG A 294 -8.81 10.58 13.93
C ARG A 294 -9.70 10.50 12.69
N ARG A 295 -10.64 9.56 12.65
CA ARG A 295 -11.59 9.42 11.54
C ARG A 295 -12.54 10.61 11.46
N ALA A 296 -13.14 11.02 12.57
CA ALA A 296 -14.03 12.18 12.62
C ALA A 296 -13.33 13.48 12.18
N ALA A 297 -12.04 13.66 12.51
CA ALA A 297 -11.26 14.80 12.02
C ALA A 297 -11.04 14.77 10.50
N ILE A 298 -10.78 13.58 9.93
CA ILE A 298 -10.62 13.41 8.47
C ILE A 298 -11.95 13.63 7.75
N GLU A 299 -13.04 13.07 8.27
CA GLU A 299 -14.41 13.27 7.77
C GLU A 299 -14.80 14.75 7.81
N ALA A 300 -14.35 15.50 8.82
CA ALA A 300 -14.53 16.94 8.92
C ALA A 300 -13.60 17.77 8.00
N GLY A 301 -12.73 17.15 7.21
CA GLY A 301 -11.88 17.81 6.21
C GLY A 301 -10.39 17.91 6.54
N ALA A 302 -9.91 17.29 7.63
CA ALA A 302 -8.50 17.33 7.98
C ALA A 302 -7.68 16.42 7.04
N PRO A 303 -6.62 16.92 6.39
CA PRO A 303 -5.77 16.09 5.54
C PRO A 303 -5.11 14.98 6.35
N ALA A 304 -5.38 13.72 6.00
CA ALA A 304 -4.89 12.56 6.74
C ALA A 304 -3.36 12.52 6.88
N GLY A 305 -2.62 13.04 5.89
CA GLY A 305 -1.15 13.13 5.89
C GLY A 305 -0.56 14.24 6.78
N ALA A 306 -1.37 15.24 7.16
CA ALA A 306 -0.96 16.32 8.06
C ALA A 306 -1.41 16.08 9.51
N LEU A 307 -2.23 15.05 9.75
CA LEU A 307 -2.83 14.75 11.05
C LEU A 307 -1.92 13.82 11.87
N PHE A 308 -1.06 14.42 12.70
CA PHE A 308 -0.12 13.72 13.59
C PHE A 308 -0.74 13.28 14.92
N ALA A 309 -0.07 12.35 15.62
CA ALA A 309 -0.52 11.79 16.90
C ALA A 309 -0.81 12.86 17.95
N ARG A 310 0.06 13.87 18.08
CA ARG A 310 -0.14 15.02 18.99
C ARG A 310 -1.48 15.73 18.79
N HIS A 311 -1.95 15.87 17.55
CA HIS A 311 -3.22 16.54 17.27
C HIS A 311 -4.39 15.72 17.83
N ILE A 312 -4.33 14.40 17.68
CA ILE A 312 -5.35 13.50 18.23
C ILE A 312 -5.31 13.46 19.76
N GLU A 313 -4.11 13.52 20.35
CA GLU A 313 -3.94 13.62 21.80
C GLU A 313 -4.55 14.91 22.36
N GLU A 314 -4.41 16.06 21.69
CA GLU A 314 -5.07 17.31 22.12
C GLU A 314 -6.60 17.19 22.04
N VAL A 315 -7.15 16.57 21.00
CA VAL A 315 -8.60 16.32 20.91
C VAL A 315 -9.06 15.35 22.01
N ASP A 316 -8.27 14.31 22.31
CA ASP A 316 -8.53 13.35 23.39
C ASP A 316 -8.57 14.02 24.77
N ARG A 317 -7.80 15.09 24.98
CA ARG A 317 -7.82 15.88 26.23
C ARG A 317 -9.12 16.65 26.45
N LEU A 318 -9.85 17.03 25.38
CA LEU A 318 -11.20 17.62 25.50
C LEU A 318 -12.20 16.65 26.15
N ILE A 319 -11.91 15.34 26.10
CA ILE A 319 -12.74 14.28 26.67
C ILE A 319 -12.25 13.92 28.07
N THR A 320 -10.96 13.61 28.19
CA THR A 320 -10.36 12.96 29.37
C THR A 320 -9.93 13.93 30.47
N GLY A 321 -9.59 15.16 30.12
CA GLY A 321 -9.00 16.14 31.03
C GLY A 321 -9.68 17.51 30.96
N TRP A 322 -10.98 17.54 30.68
CA TRP A 322 -11.71 18.80 30.47
C TRP A 322 -11.76 19.68 31.73
N ARG A 323 -11.34 20.92 31.58
CA ARG A 323 -11.33 21.98 32.61
C ARG A 323 -11.79 23.34 32.05
N GLY A 324 -12.54 23.34 30.95
CA GLY A 324 -12.97 24.57 30.24
C GLY A 324 -12.04 25.01 29.12
N GLN A 325 -11.31 24.09 28.48
CA GLN A 325 -10.41 24.42 27.37
C GLN A 325 -11.17 25.05 26.17
N GLY A 326 -10.50 25.90 25.39
CA GLY A 326 -11.04 26.41 24.14
C GLY A 326 -11.10 25.34 23.03
N ALA A 327 -11.51 25.77 21.84
CA ALA A 327 -11.45 24.93 20.65
C ALA A 327 -9.99 24.64 20.22
N ILE A 328 -9.75 23.45 19.68
CA ILE A 328 -8.46 22.99 19.17
C ILE A 328 -8.46 23.09 17.65
N ASN A 329 -7.44 23.77 17.10
CA ASN A 329 -7.23 23.85 15.66
C ASN A 329 -6.48 22.62 15.16
N LEU A 330 -7.02 22.00 14.12
CA LEU A 330 -6.45 20.88 13.40
C LEU A 330 -6.06 21.33 11.98
N PRO A 331 -5.17 20.58 11.30
CA PRO A 331 -4.86 20.81 9.90
C PRO A 331 -6.12 20.84 9.02
N GLY A 332 -6.10 21.62 7.93
CA GLY A 332 -7.23 21.72 6.99
C GLY A 332 -8.35 22.67 7.43
N LYS A 333 -8.04 23.61 8.33
CA LYS A 333 -9.02 24.51 8.98
C LYS A 333 -10.10 23.76 9.77
N VAL A 334 -9.80 22.53 10.21
CA VAL A 334 -10.73 21.78 11.05
C VAL A 334 -10.57 22.24 12.49
N VAL A 335 -11.70 22.37 13.18
CA VAL A 335 -11.75 22.80 14.58
C VAL A 335 -12.50 21.74 15.39
N ALA A 336 -11.92 21.32 16.52
CA ALA A 336 -12.52 20.41 17.48
C ALA A 336 -12.82 21.13 18.79
N GLN A 337 -14.04 21.03 19.31
CA GLN A 337 -14.45 21.68 20.55
C GLN A 337 -15.44 20.82 21.32
N ARG A 338 -15.35 20.87 22.66
CA ARG A 338 -16.40 20.32 23.52
C ARG A 338 -17.51 21.35 23.75
N GLN A 339 -18.76 20.98 23.49
CA GLN A 339 -19.96 21.80 23.69
C GLN A 339 -21.02 20.97 24.42
N GLY A 340 -21.39 21.35 25.65
CA GLY A 340 -22.47 20.68 26.39
C GLY A 340 -22.30 19.16 26.56
N GLY A 341 -21.06 18.66 26.71
CA GLY A 341 -20.77 17.23 26.81
C GLY A 341 -20.65 16.48 25.48
N ARG A 342 -20.80 17.18 24.34
CA ARG A 342 -20.58 16.67 22.99
C ARG A 342 -19.25 17.16 22.44
N LEU A 343 -18.61 16.35 21.60
CA LEU A 343 -17.43 16.73 20.84
C LEU A 343 -17.86 17.09 19.41
N VAL A 344 -17.73 18.36 19.07
CA VAL A 344 -18.03 18.89 17.73
C VAL A 344 -16.72 19.06 16.98
N ILE A 345 -16.61 18.42 15.82
CA ILE A 345 -15.48 18.57 14.91
C ILE A 345 -16.02 19.01 13.56
N ARG A 346 -15.55 20.14 13.05
CA ARG A 346 -16.07 20.74 11.80
C ARG A 346 -14.99 21.51 11.06
N GLN A 347 -15.13 21.64 9.75
CA GLN A 347 -14.35 22.58 8.98
C GLN A 347 -14.82 24.02 9.31
N GLY A 348 -13.86 24.89 9.57
CA GLY A 348 -14.06 26.33 9.72
C GLY A 348 -14.07 27.07 8.40
#